data_AF-A0A924E2H2-F1
#
_entry.id   AF-A0A924E2H2-F1
#
_cell.length_a   1.000
_cell.length_b   1.000
_cell.length_c   1.000
_cell.angle_alpha   90.00
_cell.angle_beta   90.00
_cell.angle_gamma   90.00
#
_symmetry.space_group_name_H-M   'P 1'
#
loop_
_entity.id
_entity.type
_entity.pdbx_description
1 polymer ?
#
loop_
_entity_poly.entity_id
_entity_poly.type
_entity_poly.pdbx_seq_one_letter_code
_entity_poly.pdbx_strand_id
1 'polypeptide(L)'
;MALSDLWQAVRDLPSLTIIGTTKNAGKTTALNWLMRQYALAGLRVGLTSVGHDGEVQDSVTGKEKPRIWVVRGTLIATAEAAMRRSAPMRLVTALPLRSPMGPIGIYEASQDGEIEVAGPITVQDLRRVMTHLQAAGIDRVLVDGAIDRRAAAPAGVCDGVIL
;
A
#
# COMPACT_ATOMS: atom_id res chain seq x y z
N MET A 1 21.46 7.73 -8.65
CA MET A 1 21.04 7.98 -7.26
C MET A 1 21.34 6.73 -6.46
N ALA A 2 22.09 6.82 -5.38
CA ALA A 2 22.29 5.67 -4.50
C ALA A 2 21.00 5.43 -3.69
N LEU A 3 20.77 4.19 -3.24
CA LEU A 3 19.62 3.87 -2.37
C LEU A 3 19.64 4.67 -1.06
N SER A 4 20.84 5.07 -0.59
CA SER A 4 21.00 6.00 0.52
C SER A 4 20.38 7.37 0.25
N ASP A 5 20.59 7.93 -0.95
CA ASP A 5 20.08 9.25 -1.31
C ASP A 5 18.56 9.21 -1.43
N LEU A 6 18.01 8.13 -2.01
CA LEU A 6 16.57 7.91 -2.08
C LEU A 6 15.97 7.85 -0.66
N TRP A 7 16.57 7.09 0.24
CA TRP A 7 16.11 6.98 1.62
C TRP A 7 16.08 8.34 2.31
N GLN A 8 17.17 9.11 2.22
CA GLN A 8 17.22 10.45 2.83
C GLN A 8 16.15 11.39 2.28
N ALA A 9 15.82 11.27 0.98
CA ALA A 9 14.80 12.10 0.36
C ALA A 9 13.36 11.77 0.81
N VAL A 10 13.07 10.52 1.16
CA VAL A 10 11.67 10.06 1.39
C VAL A 10 11.35 9.63 2.82
N ARG A 11 12.35 9.40 3.67
CA ARG A 11 12.15 8.85 5.02
C ARG A 11 11.26 9.70 5.93
N ASP A 12 11.23 11.02 5.71
CA ASP A 12 10.53 11.98 6.55
C ASP A 12 9.19 12.46 5.95
N LEU A 13 8.84 11.97 4.76
CA LEU A 13 7.56 12.30 4.12
C LEU A 13 6.40 11.56 4.80
N PRO A 14 5.35 12.26 5.25
CA PRO A 14 4.23 11.62 5.94
C PRO A 14 3.51 10.57 5.07
N SER A 15 3.45 10.80 3.76
CA SER A 15 2.88 9.86 2.81
C SER A 15 3.64 9.80 1.48
N LEU A 16 3.73 8.61 0.92
CA LEU A 16 4.46 8.36 -0.32
C LEU A 16 3.69 7.38 -1.20
N THR A 17 3.60 7.69 -2.49
CA THR A 17 3.10 6.74 -3.48
C THR A 17 4.20 6.31 -4.44
N ILE A 18 4.15 5.04 -4.85
CA ILE A 18 5.03 4.50 -5.87
C ILE A 18 4.18 4.24 -7.11
N ILE A 19 4.56 4.89 -8.20
CA ILE A 19 3.89 4.83 -9.49
C ILE A 19 4.83 4.16 -10.47
N GLY A 20 4.25 3.32 -11.33
CA GLY A 20 5.00 2.58 -12.33
C GLY A 20 4.76 3.23 -13.67
N THR A 21 5.82 3.72 -14.28
CA THR A 21 5.78 4.31 -15.62
C THR A 21 5.55 3.25 -16.72
N THR A 22 5.82 1.97 -16.42
CA THR A 22 5.57 0.82 -17.31
C THR A 22 5.14 -0.43 -16.51
N LYS A 23 4.50 -1.41 -17.18
CA LYS A 23 4.23 -2.75 -16.61
C LYS A 23 5.56 -3.42 -16.21
N ASN A 24 5.63 -3.91 -14.96
CA ASN A 24 6.83 -4.47 -14.33
C ASN A 24 7.99 -3.49 -14.05
N ALA A 25 7.71 -2.20 -13.85
CA ALA A 25 8.71 -1.19 -13.47
C ALA A 25 9.41 -1.39 -12.10
N GLY A 26 9.14 -2.48 -11.38
CA GLY A 26 9.75 -2.74 -10.07
C GLY A 26 9.09 -2.02 -8.89
N LYS A 27 7.86 -1.50 -9.05
CA LYS A 27 7.11 -0.82 -7.97
C LYS A 27 7.07 -1.64 -6.68
N THR A 28 6.65 -2.91 -6.76
CA THR A 28 6.52 -3.76 -5.59
C THR A 28 7.89 -4.04 -4.95
N THR A 29 8.95 -4.12 -5.75
CA THR A 29 10.33 -4.22 -5.24
C THR A 29 10.72 -2.97 -4.46
N ALA A 30 10.44 -1.77 -5.01
CA ALA A 30 10.69 -0.50 -4.33
C ALA A 30 9.84 -0.36 -3.05
N LEU A 31 8.57 -0.76 -3.10
CA LEU A 31 7.66 -0.78 -1.97
C LEU A 31 8.17 -1.69 -0.85
N ASN A 32 8.54 -2.93 -1.17
CA ASN A 32 9.10 -3.87 -0.20
C ASN A 32 10.42 -3.36 0.39
N TRP A 33 11.27 -2.73 -0.43
CA TRP A 33 12.49 -2.11 0.06
C TRP A 33 12.19 -0.97 1.06
N LEU A 34 11.24 -0.09 0.75
CA LEU A 34 10.81 0.99 1.64
C LEU A 34 10.21 0.46 2.94
N MET A 35 9.30 -0.51 2.86
CA MET A 35 8.72 -1.17 4.05
C MET A 35 9.80 -1.68 4.98
N ARG A 36 10.85 -2.31 4.43
CA ARG A 36 12.01 -2.77 5.20
C ARG A 36 12.80 -1.61 5.82
N GLN A 37 13.05 -0.52 5.08
CA GLN A 37 13.77 0.63 5.64
C GLN A 37 13.01 1.30 6.78
N TYR A 38 11.70 1.51 6.64
CA TYR A 38 10.86 2.05 7.71
C TYR A 38 10.84 1.14 8.94
N ALA A 39 10.73 -0.18 8.75
CA ALA A 39 10.81 -1.14 9.84
C ALA A 39 12.17 -1.10 10.56
N LEU A 40 13.28 -1.01 9.83
CA LEU A 40 14.62 -0.86 10.41
C LEU A 40 14.79 0.46 11.18
N ALA A 41 14.06 1.51 10.78
CA ALA A 41 14.03 2.79 11.48
C ALA A 41 13.06 2.80 12.68
N GLY A 42 12.36 1.69 12.96
CA GLY A 42 11.37 1.59 14.03
C GLY A 42 10.08 2.39 13.77
N LEU A 43 9.80 2.73 12.52
CA LEU A 43 8.62 3.52 12.13
C LEU A 43 7.44 2.60 11.79
N ARG A 44 6.27 2.94 12.31
CA ARG A 44 5.00 2.25 12.04
C ARG A 44 4.46 2.69 10.69
N VAL A 45 4.26 1.75 9.78
CA VAL A 45 3.76 2.04 8.42
C VAL A 45 2.30 1.66 8.28
N GLY A 46 1.53 2.58 7.68
CA GLY A 46 0.22 2.31 7.11
C GLY A 46 0.36 2.03 5.61
N LEU A 47 -0.31 0.99 5.11
CA LEU A 47 -0.24 0.59 3.71
C LEU A 47 -1.63 0.53 3.09
N THR A 48 -1.76 1.04 1.87
CA THR A 48 -2.94 0.82 1.02
C THR A 48 -2.53 0.78 -0.45
N SER A 49 -3.48 0.55 -1.34
CA SER A 49 -3.27 0.61 -2.79
C SER A 49 -4.36 1.42 -3.46
N VAL A 50 -4.12 1.82 -4.72
CA VAL A 50 -5.13 2.46 -5.56
C VAL A 50 -5.17 1.73 -6.88
N GLY A 51 -6.30 1.08 -7.18
CA GLY A 51 -6.44 0.27 -8.39
C GLY A 51 -7.87 -0.25 -8.60
N HIS A 52 -8.17 -0.57 -9.86
CA HIS A 52 -9.37 -1.31 -10.24
C HIS A 52 -9.03 -2.80 -10.28
N ASP A 53 -9.94 -3.60 -9.70
CA ASP A 53 -10.05 -5.05 -9.78
C ASP A 53 -8.91 -5.84 -9.14
N GLY A 54 -9.23 -6.59 -8.08
CA GLY A 54 -9.82 -7.93 -8.22
C GLY A 54 -8.99 -8.98 -8.97
N GLU A 55 -8.01 -8.58 -9.78
CA GLU A 55 -7.20 -9.45 -10.58
C GLU A 55 -6.16 -10.13 -9.69
N VAL A 56 -6.53 -11.35 -9.27
CA VAL A 56 -5.71 -12.37 -8.61
C VAL A 56 -4.47 -12.73 -9.45
N GLN A 57 -4.47 -12.40 -10.74
CA GLN A 57 -3.41 -12.65 -11.70
C GLN A 57 -2.98 -11.35 -12.37
N ASP A 58 -1.69 -11.21 -12.64
CA ASP A 58 -1.24 -10.33 -13.71
C ASP A 58 -1.80 -10.88 -15.04
N SER A 59 -2.86 -10.25 -15.54
CA SER A 59 -3.56 -10.58 -16.79
C SER A 59 -2.66 -10.59 -18.03
N VAL A 60 -1.38 -10.19 -17.90
CA VAL A 60 -0.42 -10.07 -19.00
C VAL A 60 0.70 -11.11 -18.92
N THR A 61 1.16 -11.50 -17.73
CA THR A 61 2.37 -12.36 -17.60
C THR A 61 2.10 -13.79 -17.18
N GLY A 62 0.92 -14.09 -16.63
CA GLY A 62 0.59 -15.42 -16.09
C GLY A 62 1.43 -15.84 -14.88
N LYS A 63 2.26 -14.94 -14.34
CA LYS A 63 3.04 -15.14 -13.11
C LYS A 63 2.27 -14.61 -11.90
N GLU A 64 2.50 -15.20 -10.73
CA GLU A 64 1.96 -14.67 -9.48
C GLU A 64 2.45 -13.24 -9.28
N LYS A 65 1.51 -12.31 -9.02
CA LYS A 65 1.86 -10.92 -8.67
C LYS A 65 2.82 -10.96 -7.47
N PRO A 66 3.94 -10.22 -7.51
CA PRO A 66 4.81 -10.12 -6.34
C PRO A 66 3.99 -9.60 -5.16
N ARG A 67 4.03 -10.34 -4.04
CA ARG A 67 3.29 -9.99 -2.82
C ARG A 67 4.07 -8.95 -2.01
N ILE A 68 3.34 -8.19 -1.20
CA ILE A 68 3.95 -7.18 -0.35
C ILE A 68 4.32 -7.85 0.97
N TRP A 69 5.58 -7.73 1.39
CA TRP A 69 6.02 -8.23 2.69
C TRP A 69 5.80 -7.17 3.77
N VAL A 70 5.10 -7.55 4.84
CA VAL A 70 4.86 -6.68 5.99
C VAL A 70 5.39 -7.32 7.26
N VAL A 71 5.78 -6.48 8.22
CA VAL A 71 6.15 -6.92 9.57
C VAL A 71 4.92 -6.84 10.49
N ARG A 72 4.94 -7.62 11.58
CA ARG A 72 3.94 -7.54 12.65
C ARG A 72 3.71 -6.08 13.06
N GLY A 73 2.45 -5.71 13.22
CA GLY A 73 2.04 -4.36 13.64
C GLY A 73 1.87 -3.35 12.50
N THR A 74 2.19 -3.73 11.26
CA THR A 74 1.85 -2.92 10.08
C THR A 74 0.33 -2.80 9.98
N LEU A 75 -0.18 -1.58 9.74
CA LEU A 75 -1.59 -1.36 9.46
C LEU A 75 -1.84 -1.33 7.96
N ILE A 76 -2.87 -2.05 7.51
CA ILE A 76 -3.21 -2.19 6.10
C ILE A 76 -4.67 -1.83 5.91
N ALA A 77 -4.93 -0.84 5.04
CA ALA A 77 -6.27 -0.51 4.60
C ALA A 77 -6.56 -1.20 3.27
N THR A 78 -7.45 -2.18 3.28
CA THR A 78 -7.70 -3.07 2.13
C THR A 78 -9.09 -3.70 2.19
N ALA A 79 -9.57 -4.21 1.07
CA ALA A 79 -10.80 -4.96 0.96
C ALA A 79 -10.70 -6.34 1.63
N GLU A 80 -11.79 -6.79 2.24
CA GLU A 80 -11.90 -8.06 2.96
C GLU A 80 -11.46 -9.27 2.10
N ALA A 81 -11.78 -9.28 0.80
CA ALA A 81 -11.40 -10.39 -0.07
C ALA A 81 -9.88 -10.59 -0.21
N ALA A 82 -9.08 -9.52 -0.10
CA ALA A 82 -7.62 -9.60 -0.16
C ALA A 82 -7.03 -10.31 1.08
N MET A 83 -7.76 -10.31 2.19
CA MET A 83 -7.33 -10.97 3.44
C MET A 83 -7.27 -12.49 3.32
N ARG A 84 -8.11 -13.09 2.47
CA ARG A 84 -8.08 -14.54 2.23
C ARG A 84 -6.77 -15.05 1.64
N ARG A 85 -5.98 -14.17 1.01
CA ARG A 85 -4.69 -14.50 0.37
C ARG A 85 -3.50 -13.87 1.09
N SER A 86 -3.73 -13.31 2.27
CA SER A 86 -2.72 -12.62 3.07
C SER A 86 -2.32 -13.45 4.29
N ALA A 87 -1.16 -13.16 4.87
CA ALA A 87 -0.78 -13.62 6.21
C ALA A 87 -1.86 -13.24 7.26
N PRO A 88 -1.89 -13.87 8.45
CA PRO A 88 -2.88 -13.59 9.47
C PRO A 88 -2.98 -12.09 9.83
N MET A 89 -4.19 -11.55 9.63
CA MET A 89 -4.53 -10.16 9.88
C MET A 89 -5.63 -10.05 10.93
N ARG A 90 -5.54 -9.05 11.80
CA ARG A 90 -6.59 -8.72 12.77
C ARG A 90 -7.32 -7.45 12.33
N LEU A 91 -8.65 -7.50 12.25
CA LEU A 91 -9.43 -6.29 11.99
C LEU A 91 -9.27 -5.30 13.15
N VAL A 92 -8.89 -4.06 12.82
CA VAL A 92 -8.78 -2.94 13.77
C VAL A 92 -10.03 -2.07 13.67
N THR A 93 -10.46 -1.74 12.45
CA THR A 93 -11.61 -0.86 12.23
C THR A 93 -12.22 -1.13 10.86
N ALA A 94 -13.54 -1.32 10.80
CA ALA A 94 -14.26 -1.33 9.53
C ALA A 94 -14.46 0.12 9.05
N LEU A 95 -14.21 0.40 7.77
CA LEU A 95 -14.45 1.72 7.19
C LEU A 95 -15.83 1.74 6.51
N PRO A 96 -16.50 2.90 6.43
CA PRO A 96 -17.75 3.06 5.68
C PRO A 96 -17.49 3.14 4.16
N LEU A 97 -16.63 2.26 3.65
CA LEU A 97 -16.13 2.23 2.28
C LEU A 97 -16.26 0.82 1.70
N ARG A 98 -16.51 0.73 0.39
CA ARG A 98 -16.61 -0.54 -0.33
C ARG A 98 -15.88 -0.46 -1.66
N SER A 99 -15.36 -1.61 -2.08
CA SER A 99 -14.85 -1.86 -3.41
C SER A 99 -15.61 -3.06 -4.02
N PRO A 100 -15.44 -3.37 -5.31
CA PRO A 100 -15.91 -4.61 -5.93
C PRO A 100 -15.40 -5.87 -5.21
N MET A 101 -14.27 -5.79 -4.51
CA MET A 101 -13.71 -6.86 -3.68
C MET A 101 -14.31 -6.93 -2.26
N GLY A 102 -15.32 -6.10 -1.96
CA GLY A 102 -16.03 -6.09 -0.69
C GLY A 102 -15.73 -4.88 0.19
N PRO A 103 -16.18 -4.90 1.46
CA PRO A 103 -15.92 -3.85 2.44
C PRO A 103 -14.43 -3.60 2.63
N ILE A 104 -14.06 -2.34 2.84
CA ILE A 104 -12.70 -1.94 3.18
C ILE A 104 -12.60 -1.78 4.69
N GLY A 105 -11.55 -2.34 5.27
CA GLY A 105 -11.20 -2.18 6.67
C GLY A 105 -9.73 -1.83 6.86
N ILE A 106 -9.39 -1.36 8.06
CA ILE A 106 -8.02 -1.29 8.56
C ILE A 106 -7.76 -2.57 9.34
N TYR A 107 -6.71 -3.28 8.92
CA TYR A 107 -6.25 -4.52 9.50
C TYR A 107 -4.82 -4.36 10.02
N GLU A 108 -4.46 -5.10 11.05
CA GLU A 108 -3.10 -5.16 11.57
C GLU A 108 -2.48 -6.54 11.32
N ALA A 109 -1.26 -6.55 10.79
CA ALA A 109 -0.49 -7.77 10.62
C ALA A 109 -0.19 -8.40 11.99
N SER A 110 -0.72 -9.60 12.23
CA SER A 110 -0.52 -10.32 13.50
C SER A 110 0.86 -10.99 13.57
N GLN A 111 1.49 -11.17 12.42
CA GLN A 111 2.84 -11.69 12.24
C GLN A 111 3.45 -11.17 10.94
N ASP A 112 4.75 -11.34 10.78
CA ASP A 112 5.43 -11.05 9.52
C ASP A 112 4.90 -11.98 8.42
N GLY A 113 4.77 -11.46 7.21
CA GLY A 113 4.37 -12.28 6.08
C GLY A 113 3.94 -11.50 4.86
N GLU A 114 3.59 -12.27 3.83
CA GLU A 114 3.13 -11.74 2.56
C GLU A 114 1.65 -11.43 2.58
N ILE A 115 1.28 -10.31 1.94
CA ILE A 115 -0.10 -9.87 1.85
C ILE A 115 -0.47 -9.46 0.44
N GLU A 116 -1.78 -9.37 0.23
CA GLU A 116 -2.39 -8.69 -0.89
C GLU A 116 -3.12 -7.44 -0.41
N VAL A 117 -3.04 -6.37 -1.21
CA VAL A 117 -3.66 -5.08 -0.89
C VAL A 117 -4.56 -4.66 -2.05
N ALA A 118 -5.84 -4.52 -1.75
CA ALA A 118 -6.86 -4.01 -2.63
C ALA A 118 -7.53 -2.81 -1.95
N GLY A 119 -6.96 -1.63 -2.13
CA GLY A 119 -7.46 -0.41 -1.51
C GLY A 119 -8.65 0.22 -2.26
N PRO A 120 -8.95 1.48 -1.98
CA PRO A 120 -10.07 2.19 -2.59
C PRO A 120 -9.84 2.48 -4.08
N ILE A 121 -10.95 2.69 -4.81
CA ILE A 121 -10.94 2.99 -6.25
C ILE A 121 -10.82 4.50 -6.50
N THR A 122 -11.37 5.33 -5.61
CA THR A 122 -11.44 6.78 -5.82
C THR A 122 -10.39 7.52 -4.99
N VAL A 123 -9.99 8.70 -5.48
CA VAL A 123 -9.08 9.62 -4.76
C VAL A 123 -9.69 10.09 -3.45
N GLN A 124 -11.01 10.33 -3.45
CA GLN A 124 -11.72 10.78 -2.25
C GLN A 124 -11.68 9.71 -1.15
N ASP A 125 -11.87 8.44 -1.52
CA ASP A 125 -11.81 7.34 -0.58
C ASP A 125 -10.37 7.02 -0.16
N LEU A 126 -9.39 7.19 -1.06
CA LEU A 126 -7.98 7.15 -0.69
C LEU A 126 -7.65 8.17 0.41
N ARG A 127 -8.09 9.42 0.25
CA ARG A 127 -7.88 10.46 1.28
C ARG A 127 -8.46 10.02 2.63
N ARG A 128 -9.69 9.51 2.63
CA ARG A 128 -10.35 9.01 3.85
C ARG A 128 -9.55 7.87 4.49
N VAL A 129 -9.11 6.90 3.69
CA VAL A 129 -8.26 5.79 4.14
C VAL A 129 -6.98 6.31 4.79
N MET A 130 -6.27 7.24 4.14
CA MET A 130 -5.03 7.82 4.65
C MET A 130 -5.27 8.55 5.98
N THR A 131 -6.35 9.32 6.10
CA THR A 131 -6.74 9.97 7.35
C THR A 131 -7.00 8.97 8.47
N HIS A 132 -7.70 7.85 8.19
CA HIS A 132 -7.94 6.82 9.18
C HIS A 132 -6.67 6.08 9.60
N LEU A 133 -5.75 5.82 8.66
CA LEU A 133 -4.45 5.22 8.98
C LEU A 133 -3.64 6.16 9.89
N GLN A 134 -3.54 7.44 9.55
CA GLN A 134 -2.86 8.46 10.36
C GLN A 134 -3.47 8.56 11.76
N ALA A 135 -4.80 8.58 11.87
CA ALA A 135 -5.50 8.60 13.16
C ALA A 135 -5.25 7.34 14.00
N ALA A 136 -4.86 6.22 13.39
CA ALA A 136 -4.46 4.99 14.09
C ALA A 136 -3.00 5.01 14.61
N GLY A 137 -2.30 6.15 14.47
CA GLY A 137 -0.98 6.39 15.05
C GLY A 137 0.17 5.76 14.26
N ILE A 138 0.02 5.59 12.95
CA ILE A 138 1.13 5.27 12.05
C ILE A 138 1.98 6.51 11.79
N ASP A 139 3.28 6.30 11.58
CA ASP A 139 4.23 7.37 11.31
C ASP A 139 4.23 7.75 9.81
N ARG A 140 4.06 6.76 8.93
CA ARG A 140 4.21 6.92 7.48
C ARG A 140 3.15 6.13 6.72
N VAL A 141 2.57 6.72 5.68
CA VAL A 141 1.65 6.01 4.76
C VAL A 141 2.36 5.69 3.45
N LEU A 142 2.30 4.42 3.04
CA LEU A 142 2.67 3.99 1.70
C LEU A 142 1.43 3.64 0.88
N VAL A 143 1.42 4.13 -0.36
CA VAL A 143 0.36 3.83 -1.33
C VAL A 143 0.98 3.11 -2.53
N ASP A 144 0.63 1.84 -2.69
CA ASP A 144 0.95 1.08 -3.90
C ASP A 144 0.07 1.59 -5.06
N GLY A 145 0.67 2.39 -5.95
CA GLY A 145 -0.04 2.99 -7.07
C GLY A 145 -0.14 2.01 -8.25
N ALA A 146 -1.28 2.00 -8.93
CA ALA A 146 -1.44 1.28 -10.20
C ALA A 146 -0.60 1.86 -11.34
N ILE A 147 -0.51 1.08 -12.43
CA ILE A 147 0.00 1.53 -13.73
C ILE A 147 -1.21 2.04 -14.49
N ASP A 148 -1.10 3.24 -15.07
CA ASP A 148 -2.00 3.88 -16.08
C ASP A 148 -2.38 5.32 -15.71
N ARG A 149 -3.13 6.00 -16.59
CA ARG A 149 -3.52 7.43 -16.56
C ARG A 149 -4.18 7.92 -15.25
N ARG A 150 -4.46 7.02 -14.29
CA ARG A 150 -4.92 7.34 -12.92
C ARG A 150 -3.79 7.39 -11.89
N ALA A 151 -2.53 7.20 -12.28
CA ALA A 151 -1.35 7.42 -11.46
C ALA A 151 -1.25 8.85 -10.91
N ALA A 152 -1.84 9.84 -11.59
CA ALA A 152 -1.91 11.22 -11.10
C ALA A 152 -2.73 11.37 -9.80
N ALA A 153 -3.63 10.41 -9.52
CA ALA A 153 -4.55 10.50 -8.41
C ALA A 153 -3.88 10.30 -7.04
N PRO A 154 -3.10 9.23 -6.81
CA PRO A 154 -2.26 9.13 -5.60
C PRO A 154 -1.22 10.24 -5.50
N ALA A 155 -0.64 10.67 -6.63
CA ALA A 155 0.37 11.74 -6.67
C ALA A 155 -0.17 13.09 -6.18
N GLY A 156 -1.44 13.41 -6.41
CA GLY A 156 -2.10 14.61 -5.90
C GLY A 156 -2.66 14.49 -4.48
N VAL A 157 -2.36 13.38 -3.78
CA VAL A 157 -2.80 13.12 -2.40
C VAL A 157 -1.62 12.88 -1.47
N CYS A 158 -0.57 12.21 -1.96
CA CYS A 158 0.62 11.91 -1.16
C CYS A 158 1.60 13.09 -1.16
N ASP A 159 2.42 13.18 -0.11
CA ASP A 159 3.45 14.22 0.03
C ASP A 159 4.66 13.97 -0.86
N GLY A 160 4.84 12.73 -1.34
CA GLY A 160 5.87 12.39 -2.32
C GLY A 160 5.45 11.30 -3.30
N VAL A 161 6.21 11.23 -4.39
CA VAL A 161 6.01 10.29 -5.48
C VAL A 161 7.36 9.69 -5.91
N ILE A 162 7.41 8.37 -6.05
CA ILE A 162 8.47 7.65 -6.76
C ILE A 162 7.92 7.18 -8.12
N LEU A 163 8.69 7.37 -9.20
CA LEU A 163 8.34 7.06 -10.59
C LEU A 163 9.26 6.01 -11.21
#